data_AF-S0FBD7-F1
#
_entry.id   AF-S0FBD7-F1
#
_cell.length_a   1.000
_cell.length_b   1.000
_cell.length_c   1.000
_cell.angle_alpha   90.00
_cell.angle_beta   90.00
_cell.angle_gamma   90.00
#
_symmetry.space_group_name_H-M   'P 1'
#
loop_
_entity.id
_entity.type
_entity.pdbx_description
1 polymer ?
#
loop_
_entity_poly.entity_id
_entity_poly.type
_entity_poly.pdbx_seq_one_letter_code
_entity_poly.pdbx_strand_id
1 'polypeptide(L)'
;MEDVLGWVSVLIVSIVMLFIDLPMLDTLLSMGISIWVLTNVWKNLHAVFRIMLQSVPEDIPVDELTRKLTEIEGIRSIHDMHLWSLDGESHVMTLHAVTSGTNFHQLKEEIQAVARQYHIIHTTIEFEEPGEKCLCDTSLPE
;
A
#
# COMPACT_ATOMS: atom_id res chain seq x y z
N MET A 1 -20.04 -2.49 -11.27
CA MET A 1 -21.28 -3.33 -11.29
C MET A 1 -22.19 -3.05 -10.10
N GLU A 2 -21.65 -2.69 -8.93
CA GLU A 2 -22.43 -2.32 -7.74
C GLU A 2 -23.41 -1.17 -8.01
N ASP A 3 -22.99 -0.15 -8.78
CA ASP A 3 -23.88 0.96 -9.15
C ASP A 3 -25.12 0.46 -9.90
N VAL A 4 -24.95 -0.37 -10.93
CA VAL A 4 -26.06 -0.89 -11.75
C VAL A 4 -27.09 -1.65 -10.91
N LEU A 5 -26.65 -2.47 -9.96
CA LEU A 5 -27.51 -3.18 -9.02
C LEU A 5 -28.26 -2.23 -8.08
N GLY A 6 -27.60 -1.16 -7.61
CA GLY A 6 -28.22 -0.10 -6.81
C GLY A 6 -29.33 0.61 -7.58
N TRP A 7 -29.04 1.07 -8.81
CA TRP A 7 -30.02 1.76 -9.67
C TRP A 7 -31.21 0.86 -10.03
N VAL A 8 -30.99 -0.42 -10.33
CA VAL A 8 -32.06 -1.39 -10.62
C VAL A 8 -32.97 -1.60 -9.41
N SER A 9 -32.39 -1.70 -8.21
CA SER A 9 -33.15 -1.89 -6.97
C SER A 9 -34.04 -0.68 -6.67
N VAL A 10 -33.51 0.54 -6.82
CA VAL A 10 -34.28 1.79 -6.67
C VAL A 10 -35.42 1.88 -7.69
N LEU A 11 -35.17 1.48 -8.94
CA LEU A 11 -36.17 1.51 -10.00
C LEU A 11 -37.34 0.56 -9.74
N ILE A 12 -37.07 -0.69 -9.35
CA ILE A 12 -38.11 -1.69 -9.04
C ILE A 12 -39.01 -1.18 -7.91
N VAL A 13 -38.40 -0.64 -6.86
CA VAL A 13 -39.08 -0.06 -5.70
C VAL A 13 -39.99 1.10 -6.11
N SER A 14 -39.47 2.01 -6.92
CA SER A 14 -40.23 3.18 -7.40
C SER A 14 -41.46 2.74 -8.19
N ILE A 15 -41.34 1.69 -9.02
CA ILE A 15 -42.46 1.12 -9.79
C ILE A 15 -43.49 0.49 -8.85
N VAL A 16 -43.09 -0.26 -7.83
CA VAL A 16 -44.01 -0.90 -6.88
C VAL A 16 -44.82 0.13 -6.09
N MET A 17 -44.20 1.25 -5.70
CA MET A 17 -44.89 2.35 -5.01
C MET A 17 -45.95 3.07 -5.85
N LEU A 18 -45.92 2.95 -7.20
CA LEU A 18 -47.01 3.48 -8.05
C LEU A 18 -48.31 2.66 -7.92
N PHE A 19 -48.21 1.40 -7.51
CA PHE A 19 -49.34 0.49 -7.42
C PHE A 19 -49.78 0.21 -5.97
N ILE A 20 -48.90 0.41 -4.98
CA ILE A 20 -49.16 0.11 -3.58
C ILE A 20 -48.78 1.31 -2.71
N ASP A 21 -49.77 1.85 -2.00
CA ASP A 21 -49.61 3.01 -1.12
C ASP A 21 -49.06 2.56 0.26
N LEU A 22 -47.78 2.23 0.29
CA LEU A 22 -47.03 1.80 1.48
C LEU A 22 -45.94 2.84 1.80
N PRO A 23 -46.26 3.93 2.51
CA PRO A 23 -45.30 4.99 2.81
C PRO A 23 -44.13 4.53 3.69
N MET A 24 -44.28 3.44 4.45
CA MET A 24 -43.17 2.84 5.22
C MET A 24 -42.11 2.15 4.35
N LEU A 25 -42.46 1.76 3.13
CA LEU A 25 -41.55 1.05 2.23
C LEU A 25 -40.38 1.95 1.82
N ASP A 26 -40.66 3.22 1.54
CA ASP A 26 -39.66 4.23 1.20
C ASP A 26 -38.64 4.46 2.34
N THR A 27 -39.11 4.53 3.59
CA THR A 27 -38.23 4.69 4.76
C THR A 27 -37.34 3.46 4.97
N LEU A 28 -37.88 2.25 4.84
CA LEU A 28 -37.11 1.02 5.04
C LEU A 28 -36.03 0.85 3.97
N LEU A 29 -36.36 1.18 2.72
CA LEU A 29 -35.45 1.07 1.59
C LEU A 29 -34.38 2.14 1.59
N SER A 30 -34.74 3.39 1.90
CA SER A 30 -33.76 4.46 2.07
C SER A 30 -32.80 4.14 3.21
N MET A 31 -33.26 3.59 4.35
CA MET A 31 -32.36 3.11 5.42
C MET A 31 -31.46 1.96 4.95
N GLY A 32 -32.00 0.97 4.24
CA GLY A 32 -31.23 -0.17 3.73
C GLY A 32 -30.12 0.26 2.76
N ILE A 33 -30.46 1.10 1.79
CA ILE A 33 -29.49 1.68 0.85
C ILE A 33 -28.46 2.53 1.60
N SER A 34 -28.90 3.37 2.55
CA SER A 34 -27.99 4.22 3.33
C SER A 34 -26.98 3.39 4.11
N ILE A 35 -27.40 2.31 4.76
CA ILE A 35 -26.50 1.39 5.48
C ILE A 35 -25.52 0.74 4.51
N TRP A 36 -26.00 0.24 3.38
CA TRP A 36 -25.15 -0.39 2.38
C TRP A 36 -24.07 0.58 1.85
N VAL A 37 -24.47 1.79 1.43
CA VAL A 37 -23.55 2.84 1.00
C VAL A 37 -22.55 3.16 2.11
N LEU A 38 -23.01 3.36 3.36
CA LEU A 38 -22.15 3.67 4.49
C LEU A 38 -21.09 2.60 4.71
N THR A 39 -21.45 1.31 4.63
CA THR A 39 -20.48 0.22 4.80
C THR A 39 -19.41 0.20 3.69
N ASN A 40 -19.79 0.51 2.45
CA ASN A 40 -18.84 0.56 1.33
C ASN A 40 -17.92 1.78 1.43
N VAL A 41 -18.48 2.95 1.77
CA VAL A 41 -17.69 4.17 2.03
C VAL A 41 -16.69 3.92 3.15
N TRP A 42 -17.10 3.29 4.25
CA TRP A 42 -16.21 3.01 5.38
C TRP A 42 -15.02 2.12 4.97
N LYS A 43 -15.27 1.05 4.19
CA LYS A 43 -14.20 0.18 3.69
C LYS A 43 -13.21 0.94 2.79
N ASN A 44 -13.73 1.72 1.85
CA ASN A 44 -12.90 2.51 0.93
C ASN A 44 -12.09 3.57 1.67
N LEU A 45 -12.73 4.26 2.63
CA LEU A 45 -12.08 5.27 3.45
C LEU A 45 -10.94 4.66 4.27
N HIS A 46 -11.14 3.47 4.83
CA HIS A 46 -10.09 2.75 5.55
C HIS A 46 -8.88 2.43 4.64
N ALA A 47 -9.12 2.02 3.39
CA ALA A 47 -8.04 1.80 2.42
C ALA A 47 -7.25 3.09 2.14
N VAL A 48 -7.95 4.21 1.93
CA VAL A 48 -7.31 5.53 1.74
C VAL A 48 -6.49 5.94 2.96
N PHE A 49 -7.01 5.73 4.18
CA PHE A 49 -6.27 6.02 5.40
C PHE A 49 -4.98 5.20 5.51
N ARG A 50 -5.00 3.93 5.10
CA ARG A 50 -3.79 3.09 5.10
C ARG A 50 -2.72 3.63 4.16
N ILE A 51 -3.10 4.10 2.98
CA ILE A 51 -2.16 4.73 2.04
C ILE A 51 -1.61 6.04 2.64
N MET A 52 -2.48 6.89 3.19
CA MET A 52 -2.08 8.15 3.86
C MET A 52 -1.14 7.93 5.05
N LEU A 53 -1.35 6.85 5.81
CA LEU A 53 -0.50 6.44 6.93
C LEU A 53 0.82 5.80 6.48
N GLN A 54 1.11 5.77 5.18
CA GLN A 54 2.30 5.13 4.61
C GLN A 54 2.43 3.67 5.04
N SER A 55 1.31 2.95 5.06
CA SER A 55 1.29 1.51 5.38
C SER A 55 2.22 0.75 4.44
N VAL A 56 2.84 -0.29 4.99
CA VAL A 56 3.57 -1.30 4.21
C VAL A 56 2.61 -1.95 3.22
N PRO A 57 3.01 -2.12 1.94
CA PRO A 57 2.20 -2.79 0.93
C PRO A 57 1.95 -4.25 1.30
N GLU A 58 0.72 -4.74 1.15
CA GLU A 58 0.37 -6.14 1.47
C GLU A 58 0.83 -7.13 0.38
N ASP A 59 1.05 -6.62 -0.82
CA ASP A 59 1.42 -7.37 -2.03
C ASP A 59 2.92 -7.65 -2.13
N ILE A 60 3.75 -7.05 -1.28
CA ILE A 60 5.21 -7.23 -1.30
C ILE A 60 5.68 -8.08 -0.10
N PRO A 61 6.21 -9.30 -0.33
CA PRO A 61 6.89 -10.06 0.71
C PRO A 61 8.24 -9.42 1.04
N VAL A 62 8.26 -8.58 2.08
CA VAL A 62 9.44 -7.82 2.57
C VAL A 62 10.67 -8.72 2.78
N ASP A 63 10.48 -9.92 3.33
CA ASP A 63 11.58 -10.87 3.56
C ASP A 63 12.19 -11.40 2.25
N GLU A 64 11.36 -11.61 1.22
CA GLU A 64 11.82 -12.05 -0.09
C GLU A 64 12.58 -10.93 -0.80
N LEU A 65 12.05 -9.70 -0.74
CA LEU A 65 12.70 -8.52 -1.31
C LEU A 65 14.07 -8.30 -0.67
N THR A 66 14.14 -8.33 0.66
CA THR A 66 15.40 -8.19 1.42
C THR A 66 16.41 -9.27 1.00
N ARG A 67 15.96 -10.52 0.86
CA ARG A 67 16.83 -11.62 0.41
C ARG A 67 17.38 -11.38 -0.99
N LYS A 68 16.52 -11.04 -1.96
CA LYS A 68 16.95 -10.76 -3.34
C LYS A 68 17.93 -9.59 -3.43
N LEU A 69 17.70 -8.54 -2.63
CA LEU A 69 18.63 -7.42 -2.59
C LEU A 69 19.97 -7.80 -1.95
N THR A 70 19.96 -8.69 -0.95
CA THR A 70 21.21 -9.19 -0.32
C THR A 70 21.99 -10.16 -1.21
N GLU A 71 21.36 -10.76 -2.22
CA GLU A 71 22.01 -11.62 -3.22
C GLU A 71 22.85 -10.83 -4.25
N ILE A 72 22.69 -9.49 -4.31
CA ILE A 72 23.46 -8.62 -5.19
C ILE A 72 24.93 -8.63 -4.79
N GLU A 73 25.82 -8.89 -5.75
CA GLU A 73 27.26 -8.94 -5.50
C GLU A 73 27.78 -7.58 -5.03
N GLY A 74 28.47 -7.58 -3.88
CA GLY A 74 28.98 -6.35 -3.27
C GLY A 74 28.06 -5.74 -2.21
N ILE A 75 26.85 -6.26 -2.02
CA ILE A 75 26.01 -5.97 -0.83
C ILE A 75 26.31 -7.00 0.25
N ARG A 76 26.70 -6.52 1.43
CA ARG A 76 26.98 -7.38 2.59
C ARG A 76 25.75 -7.60 3.45
N SER A 77 24.96 -6.54 3.64
CA SER A 77 23.72 -6.57 4.42
C SER A 77 22.87 -5.36 4.11
N ILE A 78 21.56 -5.51 4.26
CA ILE A 78 20.59 -4.42 4.16
C ILE A 78 19.89 -4.28 5.50
N HIS A 79 19.68 -3.04 5.93
CA HIS A 79 18.92 -2.71 7.13
C HIS A 79 18.16 -1.41 6.94
N ASP A 80 17.36 -1.06 7.95
CA ASP A 80 16.46 0.10 7.97
C ASP A 80 15.64 0.27 6.68
N MET A 81 15.15 -0.86 6.15
CA MET A 81 14.37 -0.86 4.93
C MET A 81 12.94 -0.43 5.26
N HIS A 82 12.58 0.79 4.85
CA HIS A 82 11.21 1.27 4.88
C HIS A 82 10.60 1.16 3.49
N LEU A 83 9.41 0.57 3.44
CA LEU A 83 8.64 0.37 2.22
C LEU A 83 7.21 0.83 2.48
N TRP A 84 6.71 1.73 1.66
CA TRP A 84 5.33 2.20 1.75
C TRP A 84 4.69 2.33 0.38
N SER A 85 3.37 2.21 0.36
CA SER A 85 2.57 2.40 -0.84
C SER A 85 2.33 3.89 -1.12
N LEU A 86 2.46 4.30 -2.38
CA LEU A 86 2.14 5.66 -2.82
C LEU A 86 0.64 5.81 -3.13
N ASP A 87 0.05 4.87 -3.86
CA ASP A 87 -1.33 4.93 -4.35
C ASP A 87 -2.08 3.58 -4.30
N GLY A 88 -1.44 2.53 -3.78
CA GLY A 88 -1.97 1.17 -3.70
C GLY A 88 -1.42 0.24 -4.79
N GLU A 89 -0.81 0.79 -5.85
CA GLU A 89 -0.23 0.03 -6.96
C GLU A 89 1.28 0.30 -7.12
N SER A 90 1.70 1.54 -6.91
CA SER A 90 3.08 2.00 -6.97
C SER A 90 3.65 2.21 -5.58
N HIS A 91 4.91 1.83 -5.39
CA HIS A 91 5.55 1.80 -4.07
C HIS A 91 6.83 2.64 -4.01
N VAL A 92 7.20 3.05 -2.80
CA VAL A 92 8.44 3.79 -2.53
C VAL A 92 9.24 3.05 -1.45
N MET A 93 10.54 2.98 -1.65
CA MET A 93 11.47 2.28 -0.75
C MET A 93 12.65 3.18 -0.35
N THR A 94 13.02 3.14 0.93
CA THR A 94 14.27 3.68 1.44
C THR A 94 15.02 2.56 2.14
N LEU A 95 16.33 2.45 1.96
CA LEU A 95 17.12 1.38 2.59
C LEU A 95 18.58 1.79 2.80
N HIS A 96 19.20 1.13 3.77
CA HIS A 96 20.62 1.25 4.06
C HIS A 96 21.32 -0.02 3.57
N ALA A 97 22.24 0.13 2.62
CA ALA A 97 23.00 -0.96 2.03
C ALA A 97 24.46 -0.91 2.49
N VAL A 98 24.86 -1.88 3.30
CA VAL A 98 26.26 -2.03 3.71
C VAL A 98 27.03 -2.67 2.57
N THR A 99 28.07 -1.99 2.09
CA THR A 99 28.90 -2.45 0.99
C THR A 99 30.38 -2.24 1.30
N SER A 100 31.23 -3.16 0.81
CA SER A 100 32.69 -3.00 0.84
C SER A 100 33.25 -2.59 -0.53
N GLY A 101 32.36 -2.41 -1.53
CA GLY A 101 32.71 -2.07 -2.88
C GLY A 101 32.79 -0.56 -3.10
N THR A 102 33.48 -0.15 -4.16
CA THR A 102 33.62 1.27 -4.53
C THR A 102 32.72 1.68 -5.71
N ASN A 103 32.07 0.72 -6.37
CA ASN A 103 31.22 0.98 -7.53
C ASN A 103 29.74 1.15 -7.14
N PHE A 104 29.44 2.24 -6.44
CA PHE A 104 28.08 2.58 -6.01
C PHE A 104 27.09 2.76 -7.17
N HIS A 105 27.58 3.15 -8.35
CA HIS A 105 26.71 3.37 -9.51
C HIS A 105 26.10 2.06 -9.99
N GLN A 106 26.92 1.01 -10.17
CA GLN A 106 26.45 -0.31 -10.57
C GLN A 106 25.50 -0.91 -9.53
N LEU A 107 25.86 -0.85 -8.24
CA LEU A 107 24.99 -1.33 -7.16
C LEU A 107 23.63 -0.64 -7.17
N LYS A 108 23.59 0.67 -7.41
CA LYS A 108 22.34 1.42 -7.53
C LYS A 108 21.47 0.93 -8.69
N GLU A 109 22.07 0.63 -9.84
CA GLU A 109 21.34 0.10 -11.00
C GLU A 109 20.77 -1.29 -10.72
N GLU A 110 21.54 -2.18 -10.07
CA GLU A 110 21.12 -3.54 -9.73
C GLU A 110 19.99 -3.52 -8.68
N ILE A 111 20.11 -2.70 -7.63
CA ILE A 111 19.05 -2.51 -6.63
C ILE A 111 17.78 -1.97 -7.31
N GLN A 112 17.89 -0.97 -8.19
CA GLN A 112 16.73 -0.43 -8.91
C GLN A 112 16.09 -1.46 -9.85
N ALA A 113 16.88 -2.33 -10.47
CA ALA A 113 16.37 -3.40 -11.32
C ALA A 113 15.54 -4.43 -10.55
N VAL A 114 15.96 -4.79 -9.33
CA VAL A 114 15.18 -5.64 -8.43
C VAL A 114 13.92 -4.91 -7.97
N ALA A 115 14.06 -3.66 -7.51
CA ALA A 115 12.93 -2.86 -6.99
C ALA A 115 11.79 -2.71 -8.01
N ARG A 116 12.12 -2.51 -9.29
CA ARG A 116 11.14 -2.40 -10.38
C ARG A 116 10.27 -3.65 -10.56
N GLN A 117 10.77 -4.84 -10.23
CA GLN A 117 9.99 -6.09 -10.31
C GLN A 117 8.84 -6.12 -9.29
N TYR A 118 8.92 -5.29 -8.25
CA TYR A 118 7.94 -5.15 -7.19
C TYR A 118 7.14 -3.84 -7.30
N HIS A 119 7.09 -3.21 -8.48
CA HIS A 119 6.40 -1.92 -8.70
C HIS A 119 6.88 -0.78 -7.79
N ILE A 120 8.13 -0.87 -7.30
CA ILE A 120 8.76 0.20 -6.55
C ILE A 120 9.29 1.23 -7.55
N ILE A 121 8.64 2.38 -7.62
CA ILE A 121 8.93 3.43 -8.60
C ILE A 121 9.99 4.43 -8.13
N HIS A 122 10.16 4.55 -6.81
CA HIS A 122 11.12 5.46 -6.20
C HIS A 122 11.93 4.73 -5.14
N THR A 123 13.26 4.85 -5.22
CA THR A 123 14.17 4.18 -4.31
C THR A 123 15.29 5.13 -3.89
N THR A 124 15.42 5.33 -2.58
CA THR A 124 16.53 6.05 -1.96
C THR A 124 17.42 5.02 -1.28
N ILE A 125 18.73 5.10 -1.55
CA ILE A 125 19.72 4.15 -1.04
C ILE A 125 20.78 4.95 -0.32
N GLU A 126 21.00 4.65 0.94
CA GLU A 126 22.15 5.08 1.72
C GLU A 126 23.19 3.95 1.69
N PHE A 127 24.43 4.28 1.34
CA PHE A 127 25.52 3.31 1.34
C PHE A 127 26.36 3.51 2.59
N GLU A 128 26.59 2.40 3.31
CA GLU A 128 27.37 2.40 4.54
C GLU A 128 28.57 1.46 4.45
N GLU A 129 29.64 1.78 5.18
CA GLU A 129 30.81 0.93 5.28
C GLU A 129 30.63 -0.17 6.35
N PRO A 130 31.31 -1.33 6.22
CA PRO A 130 31.21 -2.39 7.21
C PRO A 130 31.75 -1.93 8.57
N GLY A 131 30.88 -1.92 9.59
CA GLY A 131 31.25 -1.49 10.95
C GLY A 131 31.05 -0.01 11.21
N GLU A 132 30.54 0.74 10.23
CA GLU A 132 29.97 2.07 10.45
C GLU A 132 28.74 1.93 11.38
N LYS A 133 28.59 2.86 12.31
CA LYS A 133 27.39 2.91 13.15
C LYS A 133 26.33 3.69 12.38
N CYS A 134 25.21 3.05 12.04
CA CYS A 134 24.03 3.76 11.54
C CYS A 134 23.60 4.80 12.57
N LEU A 135 23.66 6.07 12.19
CA LEU A 135 23.28 7.23 13.03
C LEU A 135 21.76 7.37 13.16
N CYS A 136 21.03 6.56 12.38
CA CYS A 136 19.59 6.41 12.26
C CYS A 136 18.98 5.50 13.33
N ASP A 137 19.77 4.61 13.94
CA ASP A 137 19.29 3.71 14.97
C ASP A 137 19.11 4.48 16.29
N THR A 138 17.86 4.83 16.58
CA THR A 138 17.46 5.49 17.83
C THR A 138 17.32 4.51 19.00
N SER A 139 17.93 3.31 18.92
CA SER A 139 18.18 2.42 20.07
C SER A 139 19.21 2.98 21.08
N LEU A 140 19.17 4.29 21.33
CA LEU A 140 19.78 4.89 22.51
C LEU A 140 19.06 4.34 23.76
N PRO A 141 19.78 3.74 24.72
CA PRO A 141 19.17 3.39 26.00
C PRO A 141 18.71 4.68 26.70
N GLU A 142 17.46 4.69 27.18
CA GLU A 142 16.97 5.69 28.14
C GLU A 142 17.86 5.78 29.39
#